data_AF-A0A932N7V0-F1
#
_entry.id   AF-A0A932N7V0-F1
#
_cell.length_a   1.000
_cell.length_b   1.000
_cell.length_c   1.000
_cell.angle_alpha   90.00
_cell.angle_beta   90.00
_cell.angle_gamma   90.00
#
_symmetry.space_group_name_H-M   'P 1'
#
loop_
_entity.id
_entity.type
_entity.pdbx_description
1 polymer ?
#
loop_
_entity_poly.entity_id
_entity_poly.type
_entity_poly.pdbx_seq_one_letter_code
_entity_poly.pdbx_strand_id
1 'polypeptide(L)' 'MEEESTELDWRVKALIVGGIVGAIAGVGAAYLYIRNIEEAGQEPKLATKDAMTIGFSLVSLIKQIGNLGG' A
#
# COMPACT_ATOMS: atom_id res chain seq x y z
N MET A 1 -36.88 -15.54 6.95
CA MET A 1 -35.60 -15.60 6.21
C MET A 1 -34.54 -15.36 7.25
N GLU A 2 -33.90 -16.44 7.68
CA GLU A 2 -32.73 -16.35 8.56
C GLU A 2 -31.65 -15.63 7.74
N GLU A 3 -31.26 -14.43 8.17
CA GLU A 3 -30.05 -13.81 7.65
C GLU A 3 -28.90 -14.71 8.09
N GLU A 4 -28.47 -15.59 7.19
CA GLU A 4 -27.20 -16.29 7.29
C GLU A 4 -26.12 -15.20 7.21
N SER A 5 -25.78 -14.63 8.36
CA SER A 5 -24.61 -13.80 8.50
C SER A 5 -23.41 -14.71 8.23
N THR A 6 -22.96 -14.75 6.98
CA THR A 6 -21.68 -15.35 6.62
C THR A 6 -20.58 -14.51 7.27
N GLU A 7 -20.34 -14.77 8.56
CA GLU A 7 -19.34 -14.06 9.33
C GLU A 7 -17.98 -14.52 8.81
N LEU A 8 -17.34 -13.66 8.01
CA LEU A 8 -16.01 -13.93 7.46
C LEU A 8 -15.03 -14.14 8.62
N ASP A 9 -14.18 -15.17 8.53
CA ASP A 9 -13.05 -15.36 9.45
C ASP A 9 -12.29 -14.02 9.56
N TRP A 10 -11.99 -13.59 10.79
CA TRP A 10 -11.26 -12.36 11.07
C TRP A 10 -9.95 -12.26 10.28
N ARG A 11 -9.32 -13.39 9.96
CA ARG A 11 -8.14 -13.46 9.08
C ARG A 11 -8.47 -13.01 7.66
N VAL A 12 -9.55 -13.54 7.09
CA VAL A 12 -10.04 -13.17 5.75
C VAL A 12 -10.47 -11.71 5.74
N LYS A 13 -11.19 -11.26 6.78
CA LYS A 13 -11.59 -9.86 6.95
C LYS A 13 -10.37 -8.94 7.02
N ALA A 14 -9.33 -9.31 7.78
CA ALA A 14 -8.09 -8.54 7.88
C ALA A 14 -7.35 -8.48 6.54
N LEU A 15 -7.28 -9.59 5.80
CA LEU A 15 -6.68 -9.64 4.46
C LEU A 15 -7.42 -8.75 3.46
N ILE A 16 -8.75 -8.79 3.45
CA ILE A 16 -9.58 -7.96 2.57
C ILE A 16 -9.40 -6.48 2.91
N VAL A 17 -9.56 -6.11 4.18
CA VAL A 17 -9.43 -4.71 4.61
C VAL A 17 -8.02 -4.20 4.36
N GLY A 18 -6.99 -4.94 4.76
CA GLY A 18 -5.59 -4.57 4.54
C GLY A 18 -5.24 -4.47 3.06
N GLY A 19 -5.71 -5.40 2.23
CA GLY A 19 -5.51 -5.39 0.78
C GLY A 19 -6.16 -4.19 0.11
N ILE A 20 -7.41 -3.87 0.46
CA ILE A 20 -8.13 -2.70 -0.08
C ILE A 20 -7.43 -1.40 0.34
N VAL A 21 -7.10 -1.25 1.63
CA VAL A 21 -6.42 -0.06 2.15
C VAL A 21 -5.05 0.11 1.49
N GLY A 22 -4.27 -0.96 1.38
CA GLY A 22 -2.97 -0.94 0.72
C GLY A 22 -3.05 -0.57 -0.77
N ALA A 23 -4.04 -1.11 -1.48
CA ALA A 23 -4.27 -0.77 -2.88
C ALA A 23 -4.65 0.71 -3.06
N ILE A 24 -5.57 1.23 -2.25
CA ILE A 24 -5.96 2.65 -2.27
C ILE A 24 -4.75 3.54 -1.98
N ALA A 25 -3.95 3.20 -0.97
CA ALA A 25 -2.75 3.96 -0.63
C ALA A 25 -1.71 3.93 -1.77
N GLY A 26 -1.50 2.77 -2.41
CA GLY A 26 -0.58 2.63 -3.54
C GLY A 26 -1.00 3.45 -4.75
N VAL A 27 -2.28 3.38 -5.12
CA VAL A 27 -2.85 4.18 -6.22
C VAL A 27 -2.78 5.67 -5.90
N GLY A 28 -3.12 6.08 -4.67
CA GLY A 28 -3.05 7.47 -4.22
C GLY A 28 -1.62 8.03 -4.26
N ALA A 29 -0.63 7.25 -3.83
CA ALA A 29 0.77 7.63 -3.89
C ALA A 29 1.25 7.83 -5.35
N ALA A 30 0.87 6.91 -6.25
CA ALA A 30 1.18 7.04 -7.67
C ALA A 30 0.52 8.28 -8.29
N TYR A 31 -0.74 8.54 -7.95
CA TYR A 31 -1.46 9.73 -8.42
C TYR A 31 -0.79 11.03 -7.96
N LEU A 32 -0.43 11.13 -6.68
CA LEU A 32 0.28 12.30 -6.15
C LEU A 32 1.65 12.49 -6.81
N TYR A 33 2.37 11.40 -7.07
CA TYR A 33 3.66 11.45 -7.76
C TYR A 33 3.51 12.04 -9.17
N ILE A 34 2.54 11.56 -9.95
CA ILE A 34 2.26 12.09 -11.30
C ILE A 34 1.88 13.57 -11.21
N ARG A 35 0.95 13.91 -10.31
CA ARG A 35 0.48 15.30 -10.17
C ARG A 35 1.61 16.26 -9.81
N ASN A 36 2.50 15.86 -8.90
CA ASN A 36 3.65 16.68 -8.51
C ASN A 36 4.62 16.92 -9.68
N ILE A 37 4.83 15.91 -10.55
CA ILE A 37 5.68 16.04 -11.73
C ILE A 37 5.04 16.98 -12.75
N GLU A 38 3.75 16.82 -13.00
CA GLU A 38 2.98 17.68 -13.90
C GLU A 38 2.98 19.14 -13.42
N GLU A 39 2.69 19.37 -12.13
CA GLU A 39 2.70 20.71 -11.51
C GLU A 39 4.09 21.36 -11.55
N ALA A 40 5.15 20.57 -11.39
CA ALA A 40 6.52 21.07 -11.45
C ALA A 40 7.01 21.34 -12.88
N GLY A 41 6.29 20.87 -13.91
CA GLY A 41 6.71 20.94 -15.31
C GLY A 41 8.04 20.22 -15.58
N GLN A 42 8.39 19.24 -14.74
CA GLN A 42 9.65 18.49 -14.84
C GLN A 42 9.40 17.12 -15.47
N GLU A 43 10.43 16.55 -16.08
CA GLU A 43 10.38 15.15 -16.49
C GLU A 43 10.45 14.22 -15.25
N PRO A 44 9.88 13.00 -15.33
CA PRO A 44 9.98 12.02 -14.25
C PRO A 44 11.44 11.65 -13.96
N LYS A 45 12.04 12.26 -12.94
CA LYS A 45 13.40 11.96 -12.47
C LYS A 45 13.36 10.91 -11.38
N LEU A 46 12.98 9.68 -11.73
CA LEU A 46 13.11 8.54 -10.83
C LEU A 46 14.36 7.75 -11.20
N ALA A 47 15.43 7.88 -10.40
CA ALA A 47 16.60 7.03 -10.59
C ALA A 47 16.29 5.61 -10.09
N THR A 48 16.92 4.60 -10.69
CA THR A 48 16.80 3.21 -10.25
C THR A 48 17.13 3.04 -8.76
N LYS A 49 18.10 3.82 -8.25
CA LYS A 49 18.47 3.83 -6.83
C LYS A 49 17.33 4.28 -5.93
N ASP A 50 16.57 5.28 -6.34
CA ASP A 50 15.45 5.82 -5.56
C ASP A 50 14.30 4.81 -5.52
N ALA A 51 13.98 4.21 -6.68
CA ALA A 51 12.99 3.14 -6.77
C ALA A 51 13.35 1.93 -5.87
N MET A 52 14.61 1.50 -5.88
CA MET A 52 15.09 0.44 -4.98
C MET A 52 14.99 0.84 -3.52
N THR A 53 15.36 2.09 -3.17
CA THR A 53 15.32 2.59 -1.79
C THR A 53 13.89 2.61 -1.27
N ILE A 54 12.93 3.08 -2.07
CA ILE A 54 11.50 3.07 -1.75
C ILE A 54 11.01 1.63 -1.56
N GLY A 55 11.35 0.73 -2.48
CA GLY A 55 10.99 -0.69 -2.39
C GLY A 55 11.51 -1.36 -1.12
N PHE A 56 12.79 -1.15 -0.78
CA PHE A 56 13.37 -1.68 0.45
C PHE A 56 12.75 -1.06 1.71
N SER A 57 12.42 0.22 1.68
CA SER A 57 11.75 0.91 2.79
C SER A 57 10.37 0.30 3.06
N LEU A 58 9.60 0.04 2.00
CA LEU A 58 8.30 -0.62 2.09
C LEU A 58 8.42 -2.05 2.62
N VAL A 59 9.38 -2.84 2.12
CA VAL A 59 9.64 -4.19 2.62
C VAL A 59 10.04 -4.18 4.10
N SER A 60 10.88 -3.22 4.51
CA SER A 60 11.28 -3.06 5.90
C SER A 60 10.09 -2.74 6.80
N LEU A 61 9.18 -1.86 6.35
CA LEU A 61 7.95 -1.55 7.08
C LEU A 61 7.06 -2.79 7.25
N ILE A 62 6.86 -3.58 6.19
CA ILE A 62 6.08 -4.82 6.26
C ILE A 62 6.70 -5.80 7.28
N LYS A 63 8.03 -5.94 7.28
CA LYS A 63 8.75 -6.78 8.25
C LYS A 63 8.56 -6.29 9.69
N GLN A 64 8.67 -4.98 9.91
CA GLN A 64 8.46 -4.38 11.24
C GLN A 64 7.05 -4.68 11.76
N ILE A 65 6.03 -4.57 10.90
CA ILE A 65 4.65 -4.92 11.27
C ILE A 65 4.53 -6.40 11.65
N GLY A 66 5.16 -7.29 10.90
CA GLY A 66 5.18 -8.72 11.22
C GLY A 66 5.79 -9.04 12.59
N ASN A 67 6.79 -8.26 13.02
CA ASN A 67 7.47 -8.43 14.30
C ASN A 67 6.76 -7.74 15.48
N LEU A 68 5.70 -6.93 15.25
CA LEU A 68 4.95 -6.28 16.34
C LEU A 68 4.16 -7.28 17.20
N GLY A 69 4.02 -8.53 16.74
CA GLY A 69 3.39 -9.63 17.48
C GLY A 69 4.38 -10.58 18.17
N GLY A 70 5.70 -10.40 18.01
CA GLY A 70 6.76 -11.28 18.53
C GLY A 70 8.14 -10.98 17.95
#